data_AF-A0A1X7VWZ9-F1
#
_entry.id   AF-A0A1X7VWZ9-F1
#
_cell.length_a   1.000
_cell.length_b   1.000
_cell.length_c   1.000
_cell.angle_alpha   90.00
_cell.angle_beta   90.00
_cell.angle_gamma   90.00
#
_symmetry.space_group_name_H-M   'P 1'
#
loop_
_entity.id
_entity.type
_entity.pdbx_description
1 polymer ?
#
loop_
_entity_poly.entity_id
_entity_poly.type
_entity_poly.pdbx_seq_one_letter_code
_entity_poly.pdbx_strand_id
1 'polypeptide(L)'
;MSELKILEQEGILIEVNGQKVNFKGTISLASGDNLSLHLLGGFKSQSSALRICMATSDEAQTKFLECSFALRTQETYTYYCSFLSGPLCDDASTTYGILRKSILNESKYFHVADGLVPDIMYDILEGCAPYIVKELVKYLISERIVTLQELNDDITAQMWCLCRLLSPMTGDKIPESDLRWQNFLRLLSIMDLLFAPKVSQDDIAYLSVLIEDHHSSFSQHYPSCNITPKIHYMVHYPTWISRCGPLSRFWCMRFERSKSYRAFSLAIFLEGSASYCAFTLAILFNTHSFAS
;
A
#
# COMPACT_ATOMS: atom_id res chain seq x y z
N MET A 1 -4.62 -24.05 -2.87
CA MET A 1 -5.92 -23.87 -2.17
C MET A 1 -6.39 -25.11 -1.42
N SER A 2 -6.14 -26.33 -1.89
CA SER A 2 -6.49 -27.57 -1.15
C SER A 2 -5.90 -27.60 0.26
N GLU A 3 -4.61 -27.32 0.40
CA GLU A 3 -3.92 -27.28 1.71
C GLU A 3 -4.51 -26.23 2.65
N LEU A 4 -4.84 -25.05 2.13
CA LEU A 4 -5.50 -24.01 2.92
C LEU A 4 -6.88 -24.46 3.40
N LYS A 5 -7.67 -25.12 2.55
CA LYS A 5 -8.99 -25.66 2.95
C LYS A 5 -8.84 -26.72 4.04
N ILE A 6 -7.83 -27.58 3.97
CA ILE A 6 -7.51 -28.54 5.05
C ILE A 6 -7.17 -27.78 6.33
N LEU A 7 -6.29 -26.78 6.26
CA LEU A 7 -5.89 -25.98 7.42
C LEU A 7 -7.07 -25.21 8.05
N GLU A 8 -8.01 -24.73 7.23
CA GLU A 8 -9.21 -24.00 7.66
C GLU A 8 -10.27 -24.90 8.29
N GLN A 9 -10.47 -26.10 7.73
CA GLN A 9 -11.58 -26.98 8.08
C GLN A 9 -11.17 -28.06 9.09
N GLU A 10 -10.08 -28.76 8.80
CA GLU A 10 -9.59 -29.91 9.57
C GLU A 10 -8.56 -29.46 10.61
N GLY A 11 -7.62 -28.60 10.21
CA GLY A 11 -6.45 -28.20 11.00
C GLY A 11 -5.29 -29.19 10.88
N ILE A 12 -4.20 -28.89 11.59
CA ILE A 12 -3.00 -29.71 11.67
C ILE A 12 -2.76 -30.06 13.14
N LEU A 13 -2.65 -31.35 13.45
CA LEU A 13 -2.27 -31.82 14.77
C LEU A 13 -0.75 -31.64 14.98
N ILE A 14 -0.38 -30.85 15.98
CA ILE A 14 1.01 -30.60 16.37
C ILE A 14 1.18 -31.04 17.83
N GLU A 15 2.27 -31.75 18.11
CA GLU A 15 2.63 -32.12 19.48
C GLU A 15 3.46 -31.02 20.13
N VAL A 16 2.95 -30.42 21.21
CA VAL A 16 3.62 -29.38 21.98
C VAL A 16 3.70 -29.85 23.43
N ASN A 17 4.91 -29.99 23.96
CA ASN A 17 5.17 -30.46 25.33
C ASN A 17 4.47 -31.80 25.68
N GLY A 18 4.44 -32.74 24.74
CA GLY A 18 3.79 -34.04 24.90
C GLY A 18 2.25 -34.02 24.80
N GLN A 19 1.65 -32.87 24.49
CA GLN A 19 0.21 -32.74 24.24
C GLN A 19 -0.05 -32.55 22.74
N LYS A 20 -0.97 -33.33 22.19
CA LYS A 20 -1.45 -33.15 20.81
C LYS A 20 -2.46 -32.01 20.77
N VAL A 21 -2.12 -30.92 20.11
CA VAL A 21 -2.98 -29.75 19.92
C VAL A 21 -3.34 -29.64 18.44
N ASN A 22 -4.61 -29.49 18.12
CA ASN A 22 -5.06 -29.26 16.75
C ASN A 22 -5.04 -27.77 16.44
N PHE A 23 -4.25 -27.37 15.45
CA PHE A 23 -4.12 -25.98 15.02
C PHE A 23 -4.88 -25.76 13.71
N LYS A 24 -5.86 -24.87 13.74
CA LYS A 24 -6.55 -24.40 12.51
C LYS A 24 -6.02 -23.05 12.09
N GLY A 25 -6.01 -22.81 10.78
CA GLY A 25 -5.40 -21.63 10.18
C GLY A 25 -6.15 -21.12 8.97
N THR A 26 -6.09 -19.81 8.72
CA THR A 26 -6.61 -19.19 7.49
C THR A 26 -5.76 -17.99 7.09
N ILE A 27 -5.98 -17.45 5.90
CA ILE A 27 -5.43 -16.17 5.48
C ILE A 27 -6.21 -15.06 6.19
N SER A 28 -5.54 -14.21 6.96
CA SER A 28 -6.15 -12.99 7.48
C SER A 28 -5.92 -11.81 6.54
N LEU A 29 -4.67 -11.59 6.13
CA LEU A 29 -4.25 -10.49 5.27
C LEU A 29 -3.12 -10.95 4.35
N ALA A 30 -3.05 -10.34 3.17
CA ALA A 30 -1.97 -10.52 2.21
C ALA A 30 -1.32 -9.17 1.91
N SER A 31 0.01 -9.13 1.98
CA SER A 31 0.85 -7.98 1.63
C SER A 31 1.81 -8.36 0.51
N GLY A 32 2.29 -7.37 -0.22
CA GLY A 32 3.16 -7.55 -1.37
C GLY A 32 3.37 -6.23 -2.09
N ASP A 33 4.32 -6.19 -3.03
CA ASP A 33 4.44 -5.05 -3.93
C ASP A 33 3.13 -4.85 -4.72
N ASN A 34 2.93 -3.65 -5.25
CA ASN A 34 1.69 -3.34 -5.98
C ASN A 34 1.42 -4.31 -7.13
N LEU A 35 2.40 -4.62 -7.97
CA LEU A 35 2.20 -5.51 -9.11
C LEU A 35 1.74 -6.90 -8.65
N SER A 36 2.38 -7.42 -7.61
CA SER A 36 2.08 -8.70 -6.98
C SER A 36 0.67 -8.71 -6.38
N LEU A 37 0.25 -7.66 -5.68
CA LEU A 37 -1.11 -7.55 -5.14
C LEU A 37 -2.18 -7.43 -6.24
N HIS A 38 -1.92 -6.69 -7.32
CA HIS A 38 -2.86 -6.62 -8.45
C HIS A 38 -3.00 -8.00 -9.12
N LEU A 39 -1.88 -8.67 -9.37
CA LEU A 39 -1.86 -10.01 -9.96
C LEU A 39 -2.63 -11.02 -9.10
N LEU A 40 -2.44 -10.97 -7.78
CA LEU A 40 -3.09 -11.83 -6.81
C LEU A 40 -4.59 -11.55 -6.71
N GLY A 41 -4.98 -10.28 -6.78
CA GLY A 41 -6.37 -9.84 -6.82
C GLY A 41 -7.08 -10.08 -8.16
N GLY A 42 -6.34 -10.46 -9.21
CA GLY A 42 -6.89 -10.58 -10.55
C GLY A 42 -7.21 -9.23 -11.20
N PHE A 43 -6.58 -8.15 -10.72
CA PHE A 43 -6.72 -6.80 -11.24
C PHE A 43 -5.76 -6.56 -12.41
N LYS A 44 -6.14 -5.62 -13.28
CA LYS A 44 -5.26 -5.03 -14.30
C LYS A 44 -4.12 -4.27 -13.63
N SER A 45 -2.99 -4.12 -14.31
CA SER A 45 -1.81 -3.46 -13.76
C SER A 45 -2.12 -2.07 -13.20
N GLN A 46 -1.34 -1.64 -12.20
CA GLN A 46 -1.53 -0.39 -11.45
C GLN A 46 -1.61 0.88 -12.32
N SER A 47 -1.07 0.84 -13.55
CA SER A 47 -1.20 1.91 -14.54
C SER A 47 -2.64 2.09 -15.07
N SER A 48 -3.55 1.17 -14.79
CA SER A 48 -4.89 1.14 -15.38
C SER A 48 -6.02 0.90 -14.39
N ALA A 49 -5.74 0.43 -13.16
CA ALA A 49 -6.78 0.13 -12.18
C ALA A 49 -6.32 0.38 -10.74
N LEU A 50 -7.21 0.94 -9.92
CA LEU A 50 -7.06 1.04 -8.48
C LEU A 50 -7.73 -0.16 -7.80
N ARG A 51 -7.00 -0.84 -6.92
CA ARG A 51 -7.49 -2.07 -6.25
C ARG A 51 -8.38 -1.82 -5.03
N ILE A 52 -8.37 -0.61 -4.46
CA ILE A 52 -9.06 -0.28 -3.21
C ILE A 52 -10.42 0.39 -3.48
N CYS A 53 -10.48 1.25 -4.49
CA CYS A 53 -11.66 2.05 -4.82
C CYS A 53 -11.92 2.08 -6.34
N MET A 54 -13.00 2.75 -6.72
CA MET A 54 -13.46 2.94 -8.10
C MET A 54 -13.19 4.36 -8.62
N ALA A 55 -12.23 5.09 -8.04
CA ALA A 55 -11.91 6.45 -8.46
C ALA A 55 -11.47 6.49 -9.94
N THR A 56 -11.96 7.48 -10.68
CA THR A 56 -11.41 7.79 -12.01
C THR A 56 -10.11 8.58 -11.90
N SER A 57 -9.34 8.64 -12.99
CA SER A 57 -8.12 9.46 -13.05
C SER A 57 -8.40 10.92 -12.70
N ASP A 58 -9.52 11.48 -13.17
CA ASP A 58 -9.91 12.87 -12.95
C ASP A 58 -10.33 13.12 -11.49
N GLU A 59 -11.08 12.19 -10.91
CA GLU A 59 -11.44 12.25 -9.49
C GLU A 59 -10.21 12.18 -8.60
N ALA A 60 -9.24 11.32 -8.92
CA ALA A 60 -7.99 11.21 -8.18
C ALA A 60 -7.13 12.50 -8.26
N GLN A 61 -7.34 13.36 -9.27
CA GLN A 61 -6.66 14.66 -9.35
C GLN A 61 -7.31 15.75 -8.50
N THR A 62 -8.58 15.57 -8.07
CA THR A 62 -9.39 16.67 -7.52
C THR A 62 -10.01 16.37 -6.15
N LYS A 63 -10.10 15.09 -5.77
CA LYS A 63 -10.67 14.63 -4.50
C LYS A 63 -9.59 13.93 -3.69
N PHE A 64 -9.48 14.24 -2.40
CA PHE A 64 -8.41 13.72 -1.53
C PHE A 64 -8.91 13.12 -0.21
N LEU A 65 -10.22 12.97 -0.06
CA LEU A 65 -10.85 12.29 1.06
C LEU A 65 -11.41 10.94 0.63
N GLU A 66 -11.17 9.90 1.43
CA GLU A 66 -11.62 8.54 1.12
C GLU A 66 -13.14 8.47 0.90
N CYS A 67 -13.90 9.20 1.72
CA CYS A 67 -15.36 9.26 1.63
C CYS A 67 -15.89 9.85 0.31
N SER A 68 -15.00 10.43 -0.52
CA SER A 68 -15.35 10.92 -1.85
C SER A 68 -15.35 9.82 -2.93
N PHE A 69 -14.96 8.60 -2.57
CA PHE A 69 -14.77 7.48 -3.50
C PHE A 69 -15.62 6.27 -3.12
N ALA A 70 -16.13 5.57 -4.14
CA ALA A 70 -16.75 4.28 -3.94
C ALA A 70 -15.67 3.22 -3.70
N LEU A 71 -15.65 2.63 -2.50
CA LEU A 71 -14.75 1.54 -2.15
C LEU A 71 -15.20 0.24 -2.82
N ARG A 72 -14.23 -0.60 -3.17
CA ARG A 72 -14.52 -1.97 -3.61
C ARG A 72 -14.91 -2.83 -2.42
N THR A 73 -15.90 -3.68 -2.62
CA THR A 73 -16.42 -4.64 -1.64
C THR A 73 -16.41 -6.04 -2.23
N GLN A 74 -16.68 -7.07 -1.42
CA GLN A 74 -16.78 -8.44 -1.92
C GLN A 74 -17.91 -8.59 -2.94
N GLU A 75 -19.04 -7.92 -2.70
CA GLU A 75 -20.22 -7.94 -3.56
C GLU A 75 -19.94 -7.28 -4.91
N THR A 76 -19.36 -6.07 -4.90
CA THR A 76 -19.04 -5.35 -6.14
C THR A 76 -17.96 -6.08 -6.94
N TYR A 77 -16.92 -6.60 -6.29
CA TYR A 77 -15.91 -7.44 -6.95
C TYR A 77 -16.55 -8.68 -7.60
N THR A 78 -17.40 -9.40 -6.87
CA THR A 78 -18.08 -10.61 -7.38
C THR A 78 -19.00 -10.27 -8.55
N TYR A 79 -19.74 -9.17 -8.46
CA TYR A 79 -20.58 -8.67 -9.54
C TYR A 79 -19.78 -8.37 -10.80
N TYR A 80 -18.67 -7.63 -10.69
CA TYR A 80 -17.82 -7.34 -11.85
C TYR A 80 -17.13 -8.59 -12.42
N CYS A 81 -16.76 -9.56 -11.58
CA CYS A 81 -16.26 -10.85 -12.05
C CYS A 81 -17.29 -11.64 -12.88
N SER A 82 -18.60 -11.41 -12.68
CA SER A 82 -19.64 -12.08 -13.48
C SER A 82 -19.59 -11.68 -14.97
N PHE A 83 -19.03 -10.52 -15.28
CA PHE A 83 -18.89 -10.03 -16.65
C PHE A 83 -17.81 -10.78 -17.45
N LEU A 84 -16.84 -11.42 -16.78
CA LEU A 84 -15.72 -12.13 -17.41
C LEU A 84 -16.15 -13.29 -18.33
N SER A 85 -17.35 -13.83 -18.14
CA SER A 85 -17.90 -14.93 -18.95
C SER A 85 -19.00 -14.48 -19.91
N GLY A 86 -19.30 -13.18 -19.94
CA GLY A 86 -20.44 -12.61 -20.67
C GLY A 86 -20.03 -11.67 -21.80
N PRO A 87 -21.01 -11.06 -22.49
CA PRO A 87 -20.76 -10.09 -23.55
C PRO A 87 -20.08 -8.80 -23.05
N LEU A 88 -20.05 -8.57 -21.73
CA LEU A 88 -19.41 -7.42 -21.08
C LEU A 88 -17.98 -7.74 -20.60
N CYS A 89 -17.34 -8.78 -21.14
CA CYS A 89 -15.99 -9.19 -20.73
C CYS A 89 -14.97 -8.05 -20.89
N ASP A 90 -15.07 -7.28 -21.98
CA ASP A 90 -14.17 -6.15 -22.22
C ASP A 90 -14.35 -5.05 -21.18
N ASP A 91 -15.60 -4.77 -20.77
CA ASP A 91 -15.94 -3.79 -19.72
C ASP A 91 -15.34 -4.18 -18.36
N ALA A 92 -15.25 -5.48 -18.05
CA ALA A 92 -14.61 -5.97 -16.83
C ALA A 92 -13.16 -5.46 -16.73
N SER A 93 -12.42 -5.47 -17.84
CA SER A 93 -11.03 -5.05 -17.91
C SER A 93 -10.86 -3.53 -18.06
N THR A 94 -11.68 -2.87 -18.88
CA THR A 94 -11.53 -1.44 -19.21
C THR A 94 -12.14 -0.54 -18.14
N THR A 95 -13.33 -0.86 -17.65
CA THR A 95 -14.09 -0.04 -16.71
C THR A 95 -13.77 -0.43 -15.26
N TYR A 96 -13.72 -1.73 -14.97
CA TYR A 96 -13.57 -2.22 -13.60
C TYR A 96 -12.16 -2.70 -13.27
N GLY A 97 -11.27 -2.76 -14.26
CA GLY A 97 -9.88 -3.16 -14.05
C GLY A 97 -9.72 -4.58 -13.53
N ILE A 98 -10.66 -5.49 -13.83
CA ILE A 98 -10.63 -6.90 -13.43
C ILE A 98 -10.32 -7.75 -14.66
N LEU A 99 -9.30 -8.58 -14.57
CA LEU A 99 -8.86 -9.49 -15.63
C LEU A 99 -9.31 -10.93 -15.39
N ARG A 100 -9.42 -11.32 -14.12
CA ARG A 100 -9.80 -12.67 -13.72
C ARG A 100 -10.30 -12.70 -12.28
N LYS A 101 -11.00 -13.78 -11.91
CA LYS A 101 -11.33 -14.07 -10.52
C LYS A 101 -10.07 -14.49 -9.76
N SER A 102 -9.86 -13.93 -8.56
CA SER A 102 -8.79 -14.39 -7.69
C SER A 102 -9.09 -15.76 -7.09
N ILE A 103 -8.11 -16.66 -7.14
CA ILE A 103 -8.17 -17.97 -6.48
C ILE A 103 -8.21 -17.85 -4.96
N LEU A 104 -7.70 -16.75 -4.39
CA LEU A 104 -7.71 -16.54 -2.93
C LEU A 104 -9.12 -16.35 -2.38
N ASN A 105 -10.07 -15.92 -3.20
CA ASN A 105 -11.48 -15.79 -2.80
C ASN A 105 -12.16 -17.16 -2.61
N GLU A 106 -11.49 -18.28 -2.87
CA GLU A 106 -11.97 -19.60 -2.43
C GLU A 106 -11.69 -19.88 -0.95
N SER A 107 -10.89 -19.05 -0.27
CA SER A 107 -10.72 -19.12 1.19
C SER A 107 -12.02 -18.70 1.87
N LYS A 108 -12.35 -19.36 2.99
CA LYS A 108 -13.57 -19.04 3.74
C LYS A 108 -13.50 -17.68 4.46
N TYR A 109 -12.31 -17.24 4.85
CA TYR A 109 -12.13 -16.09 5.74
C TYR A 109 -11.33 -14.95 5.10
N PHE A 110 -11.05 -15.04 3.80
CA PHE A 110 -10.28 -14.03 3.06
C PHE A 110 -10.93 -13.67 1.73
N HIS A 111 -10.86 -12.39 1.40
CA HIS A 111 -11.24 -11.89 0.08
C HIS A 111 -10.29 -10.76 -0.36
N VAL A 112 -10.04 -10.67 -1.66
CA VAL A 112 -9.07 -9.71 -2.22
C VAL A 112 -9.53 -8.25 -2.19
N ALA A 113 -10.83 -8.00 -2.12
CA ALA A 113 -11.39 -6.65 -2.03
C ALA A 113 -10.96 -5.93 -0.73
N ASP A 114 -10.77 -6.68 0.36
CA ASP A 114 -10.57 -6.13 1.70
C ASP A 114 -9.38 -6.76 2.45
N GLY A 115 -8.71 -7.76 1.86
CA GLY A 115 -7.56 -8.45 2.45
C GLY A 115 -6.19 -8.12 1.85
N LEU A 116 -6.12 -7.31 0.78
CA LEU A 116 -4.85 -6.90 0.14
C LEU A 116 -4.30 -5.59 0.74
N VAL A 117 -3.46 -5.72 1.76
CA VAL A 117 -2.89 -4.61 2.53
C VAL A 117 -1.90 -3.81 1.68
N PRO A 118 -1.95 -2.47 1.68
CA PRO A 118 -0.97 -1.65 0.98
C PRO A 118 0.44 -1.74 1.57
N ASP A 119 1.44 -1.61 0.70
CA ASP A 119 2.84 -1.60 1.09
C ASP A 119 3.37 -0.17 1.07
N ILE A 120 3.45 0.41 2.27
CA ILE A 120 3.95 1.78 2.46
C ILE A 120 5.42 1.96 2.07
N MET A 121 6.24 0.89 2.02
CA MET A 121 7.60 1.02 1.49
C MET A 121 7.57 1.27 -0.02
N TYR A 122 6.87 0.42 -0.77
CA TYR A 122 6.78 0.55 -2.22
C TYR A 122 6.00 1.78 -2.66
N ASP A 123 4.94 2.11 -1.93
CA ASP A 123 4.09 3.26 -2.21
C ASP A 123 4.81 4.57 -1.86
N ILE A 124 5.37 4.70 -0.66
CA ILE A 124 6.00 5.95 -0.21
C ILE A 124 7.46 6.05 -0.66
N LEU A 125 8.31 5.10 -0.26
CA LEU A 125 9.77 5.20 -0.44
C LEU A 125 10.21 4.96 -1.88
N GLU A 126 9.50 4.13 -2.65
CA GLU A 126 9.77 3.89 -4.07
C GLU A 126 8.76 4.57 -5.03
N GLY A 127 7.89 5.43 -4.49
CA GLY A 127 6.81 6.05 -5.25
C GLY A 127 6.64 7.52 -4.95
N CYS A 128 5.86 7.81 -3.91
CA CYS A 128 5.43 9.15 -3.57
C CYS A 128 6.60 10.07 -3.23
N ALA A 129 7.47 9.65 -2.30
CA ALA A 129 8.57 10.46 -1.83
C ALA A 129 9.59 10.79 -2.95
N PRO A 130 10.08 9.83 -3.75
CA PRO A 130 10.96 10.15 -4.89
C PRO A 130 10.31 11.12 -5.88
N TYR A 131 9.02 10.96 -6.15
CA TYR A 131 8.30 11.82 -7.09
C TYR A 131 8.19 13.26 -6.57
N ILE A 132 7.74 13.44 -5.33
CA ILE A 132 7.52 14.75 -4.72
C ILE A 132 8.86 15.46 -4.45
N VAL A 133 9.82 14.74 -3.87
CA VAL A 133 11.15 15.30 -3.54
C VAL A 133 11.89 15.73 -4.80
N LYS A 134 11.76 15.00 -5.91
CA LYS A 134 12.33 15.41 -7.20
C LYS A 134 11.80 16.78 -7.64
N GLU A 135 10.49 17.01 -7.55
CA GLU A 135 9.90 18.28 -7.97
C GLU A 135 10.25 19.42 -7.00
N LEU A 136 10.35 19.14 -5.70
CA LEU A 136 10.91 20.09 -4.74
C LEU A 136 12.37 20.45 -5.06
N VAL A 137 13.22 19.47 -5.29
CA VAL A 137 14.65 19.68 -5.59
C VAL A 137 14.83 20.53 -6.85
N LYS A 138 14.07 20.26 -7.91
CA LYS A 138 14.07 21.10 -9.12
C LYS A 138 13.75 22.56 -8.80
N TYR A 139 12.74 22.78 -7.97
CA TYR A 139 12.35 24.12 -7.51
C TYR A 139 13.46 24.79 -6.69
N LEU A 140 14.05 24.08 -5.73
CA LEU A 140 15.13 24.63 -4.90
C LEU A 140 16.37 25.00 -5.74
N ILE A 141 16.67 24.22 -6.78
CA ILE A 141 17.75 24.53 -7.73
C ILE A 141 17.39 25.75 -8.59
N SER A 142 16.15 25.86 -9.08
CA SER A 142 15.74 27.01 -9.92
C SER A 142 15.79 28.32 -9.14
N GLU A 143 15.44 28.29 -7.86
CA GLU A 143 15.54 29.44 -6.94
C GLU A 143 16.95 29.67 -6.41
N ARG A 144 17.93 28.85 -6.80
CA ARG A 144 19.34 28.92 -6.36
C ARG A 144 19.51 28.80 -4.84
N ILE A 145 18.59 28.09 -4.18
CA ILE A 145 18.65 27.79 -2.74
C ILE A 145 19.67 26.67 -2.48
N VAL A 146 19.72 25.70 -3.39
CA VAL A 146 20.66 24.58 -3.36
C VAL A 146 21.31 24.37 -4.71
N THR A 147 22.50 23.79 -4.72
CA THR A 147 23.21 23.38 -5.93
C THR A 147 23.11 21.88 -6.16
N LEU A 148 23.23 21.47 -7.43
CA LEU A 148 23.27 20.05 -7.78
C LEU A 148 24.47 19.33 -7.11
N GLN A 149 25.57 20.05 -6.89
CA GLN A 149 26.77 19.49 -6.27
C GLN A 149 26.55 19.20 -4.77
N GLU A 150 25.97 20.14 -4.03
CA GLU A 150 25.57 19.93 -2.63
C GLU A 150 24.61 18.73 -2.49
N LEU A 151 23.70 18.53 -3.45
CA LEU A 151 22.78 17.39 -3.42
C LEU A 151 23.45 16.07 -3.80
N ASN A 152 24.33 16.04 -4.80
CA ASN A 152 24.95 14.80 -5.29
C ASN A 152 25.85 14.12 -4.26
N ASP A 153 26.49 14.89 -3.37
CA ASP A 153 27.32 14.35 -2.31
C ASP A 153 26.46 13.60 -1.26
N ASP A 154 25.20 14.00 -1.09
CA ASP A 154 24.25 13.46 -0.11
C ASP A 154 23.22 12.46 -0.69
N ILE A 155 23.04 12.41 -2.02
CA ILE A 155 22.12 11.51 -2.74
C ILE A 155 22.52 10.02 -2.65
N THR A 156 23.70 9.70 -2.12
CA THR A 156 24.09 8.30 -1.84
C THR A 156 23.20 7.63 -0.78
N ALA A 157 22.39 8.40 -0.05
CA ALA A 157 21.45 7.92 0.95
C ALA A 157 20.16 7.34 0.34
N GLN A 158 19.60 6.30 0.98
CA GLN A 158 18.27 5.78 0.62
C GLN A 158 17.18 6.86 0.77
N MET A 159 16.08 6.78 0.02
CA MET A 159 15.03 7.82 -0.03
C MET A 159 14.50 8.24 1.35
N TRP A 160 14.35 7.30 2.28
CA TRP A 160 13.97 7.63 3.66
C TRP A 160 14.99 8.54 4.34
N CYS A 161 16.28 8.18 4.25
CA CYS A 161 17.36 9.00 4.80
C CYS A 161 17.39 10.37 4.13
N LEU A 162 17.30 10.42 2.79
CA LEU A 162 17.28 11.68 2.05
C LEU A 162 16.14 12.61 2.52
N CYS A 163 14.91 12.10 2.65
CA CYS A 163 13.77 12.89 3.13
C CYS A 163 14.04 13.49 4.53
N ARG A 164 14.70 12.74 5.42
CA ARG A 164 15.00 13.21 6.78
C ARG A 164 16.21 14.15 6.83
N LEU A 165 17.16 14.02 5.92
CA LEU A 165 18.36 14.85 5.85
C LEU A 165 18.11 16.17 5.10
N LEU A 166 17.17 16.19 4.14
CA LEU A 166 16.89 17.40 3.36
C LEU A 166 16.43 18.57 4.26
N SER A 167 15.56 18.30 5.24
CA SER A 167 15.10 19.33 6.19
C SER A 167 16.23 20.04 6.94
N PRO A 168 17.14 19.35 7.66
CA PRO A 168 18.26 20.01 8.33
C PRO A 168 19.31 20.59 7.39
N MET A 169 19.45 20.10 6.15
CA MET A 169 20.44 20.60 5.19
C MET A 169 20.04 21.92 4.53
N THR A 170 18.74 22.14 4.32
CA THR A 170 18.24 23.25 3.49
C THR A 170 17.22 24.12 4.20
N GLY A 171 16.70 23.69 5.35
CA GLY A 171 15.59 24.35 6.03
C GLY A 171 15.91 25.76 6.53
N ASP A 172 17.16 26.04 6.86
CA ASP A 172 17.63 27.38 7.24
C ASP A 172 17.71 28.37 6.05
N LYS A 173 17.80 27.84 4.83
CA LYS A 173 17.86 28.62 3.59
C LYS A 173 16.48 28.91 2.98
N ILE A 174 15.41 28.28 3.49
CA ILE A 174 14.06 28.33 2.90
C ILE A 174 13.11 29.10 3.82
N PRO A 175 12.37 30.10 3.31
CA PRO A 175 11.36 30.79 4.11
C PRO A 175 10.29 29.85 4.65
N GLU A 176 9.91 30.00 5.92
CA GLU A 176 8.85 29.17 6.54
C GLU A 176 7.49 29.29 5.84
N SER A 177 7.24 30.42 5.16
CA SER A 177 6.03 30.67 4.38
C SER A 177 6.02 29.97 3.02
N ASP A 178 7.10 29.30 2.62
CA ASP A 178 7.18 28.62 1.34
C ASP A 178 6.22 27.42 1.30
N LEU A 179 5.23 27.49 0.41
CA LEU A 179 4.15 26.51 0.34
C LEU A 179 4.62 25.14 -0.18
N ARG A 180 5.66 25.10 -1.03
CA ARG A 180 6.25 23.85 -1.52
C ARG A 180 7.06 23.16 -0.41
N TRP A 181 7.78 23.95 0.37
CA TRP A 181 8.48 23.47 1.55
C TRP A 181 7.52 22.96 2.62
N GLN A 182 6.47 23.72 2.95
CA GLN A 182 5.44 23.26 3.87
C GLN A 182 4.77 21.96 3.39
N ASN A 183 4.53 21.83 2.08
CA ASN A 183 4.03 20.58 1.51
C ASN A 183 4.99 19.41 1.77
N PHE A 184 6.28 19.61 1.57
CA PHE A 184 7.29 18.61 1.88
C PHE A 184 7.36 18.26 3.38
N LEU A 185 7.28 19.25 4.27
CA LEU A 185 7.23 19.00 5.71
C LEU A 185 5.97 18.20 6.11
N ARG A 186 4.82 18.46 5.46
CA ARG A 186 3.61 17.63 5.64
C ARG A 186 3.84 16.19 5.18
N LEU A 187 4.56 15.97 4.08
CA LEU A 187 4.94 14.62 3.65
C LEU A 187 5.79 13.91 4.72
N LEU A 188 6.73 14.61 5.36
CA LEU A 188 7.52 14.05 6.46
C LEU A 188 6.64 13.67 7.65
N SER A 189 5.69 14.53 8.05
CA SER A 189 4.72 14.21 9.11
C SER A 189 3.87 12.99 8.78
N ILE A 190 3.41 12.87 7.54
CA ILE A 190 2.69 11.67 7.07
C ILE A 190 3.59 10.44 7.19
N MET A 191 4.83 10.51 6.71
CA MET A 191 5.79 9.41 6.80
C MET A 191 6.04 8.96 8.23
N ASP A 192 6.18 9.90 9.18
CA ASP A 192 6.42 9.58 10.58
C ASP A 192 5.23 8.83 11.21
N LEU A 193 3.99 9.19 10.86
CA LEU A 193 2.79 8.47 11.28
C LEU A 193 2.69 7.08 10.63
N LEU A 194 2.96 6.97 9.32
CA LEU A 194 2.88 5.69 8.60
C LEU A 194 3.94 4.68 9.06
N PHE A 195 5.13 5.17 9.41
CA PHE A 195 6.25 4.33 9.85
C PHE A 195 6.26 4.07 11.36
N ALA A 196 5.35 4.69 12.12
CA ALA A 196 5.25 4.47 13.54
C ALA A 196 4.91 2.99 13.87
N PRO A 197 5.50 2.40 14.92
CA PRO A 197 5.22 1.02 15.33
C PRO A 197 3.87 0.87 16.06
N LYS A 198 3.28 2.00 16.46
CA LYS A 198 2.00 2.16 17.15
C LYS A 198 1.39 3.49 16.71
N VAL A 199 0.08 3.51 16.50
CA VAL A 199 -0.69 4.67 16.04
C VAL A 199 -2.00 4.69 16.84
N SER A 200 -2.38 5.83 17.40
CA SER A 200 -3.64 6.03 18.14
C SER A 200 -4.80 6.39 17.20
N GLN A 201 -6.02 6.46 17.73
CA GLN A 201 -7.18 6.90 16.92
C GLN A 201 -7.09 8.38 16.53
N ASP A 202 -6.56 9.23 17.41
CA ASP A 202 -6.34 10.64 17.12
C ASP A 202 -5.28 10.82 16.03
N ASP A 203 -4.22 9.99 16.05
CA ASP A 203 -3.21 9.98 15.00
C ASP A 203 -3.80 9.57 13.64
N ILE A 204 -4.73 8.60 13.61
CA ILE A 204 -5.42 8.18 12.38
C ILE A 204 -6.29 9.32 11.83
N ALA A 205 -7.04 10.01 12.70
CA ALA A 205 -7.83 11.16 12.28
C ALA A 205 -6.96 12.30 11.75
N TYR A 206 -5.85 12.59 12.44
CA TYR A 206 -4.89 13.60 12.01
C TYR A 206 -4.20 13.23 10.70
N LEU A 207 -3.85 11.95 10.50
CA LEU A 207 -3.28 11.45 9.24
C LEU A 207 -4.20 11.73 8.05
N SER A 208 -5.53 11.54 8.19
CA SER A 208 -6.49 11.87 7.13
C SER A 208 -6.43 13.33 6.70
N VAL A 209 -6.38 14.24 7.68
CA VAL A 209 -6.29 15.69 7.43
C VAL A 209 -4.97 16.05 6.77
N LEU A 210 -3.86 15.50 7.28
CA LEU A 210 -2.53 15.72 6.70
C LEU A 210 -2.47 15.29 5.23
N ILE A 211 -3.06 14.13 4.89
CA ILE A 211 -3.08 13.61 3.53
C ILE A 211 -3.88 14.52 2.60
N GLU A 212 -5.07 14.95 3.02
CA GLU A 212 -5.93 15.86 2.26
C GLU A 212 -5.22 17.20 1.99
N ASP A 213 -4.66 17.82 3.03
CA ASP A 213 -3.94 19.08 2.94
C ASP A 213 -2.71 18.96 2.04
N HIS A 214 -1.94 17.88 2.20
CA HIS A 214 -0.77 17.59 1.37
C HIS A 214 -1.15 17.45 -0.10
N HIS A 215 -2.20 16.69 -0.43
CA HIS A 215 -2.57 16.46 -1.82
C HIS A 215 -3.13 17.72 -2.47
N SER A 216 -3.96 18.47 -1.72
CA SER A 216 -4.50 19.75 -2.16
C SER A 216 -3.39 20.76 -2.47
N SER A 217 -2.45 20.91 -1.54
CA SER A 217 -1.28 21.78 -1.69
C SER A 217 -0.36 21.32 -2.83
N PHE A 218 -0.14 20.01 -2.98
CA PHE A 218 0.65 19.47 -4.08
C PHE A 218 0.04 19.80 -5.45
N SER A 219 -1.24 19.50 -5.65
CA SER A 219 -1.94 19.80 -6.92
C SER A 219 -1.96 21.30 -7.23
N GLN A 220 -2.08 22.14 -6.20
CA GLN A 220 -2.07 23.60 -6.37
C GLN A 220 -0.68 24.15 -6.78
N HIS A 221 0.39 23.65 -6.18
CA HIS A 221 1.74 24.22 -6.34
C HIS A 221 2.63 23.49 -7.36
N TYR A 222 2.18 22.34 -7.85
CA TYR A 222 2.81 21.55 -8.90
C TYR A 222 1.80 21.19 -10.01
N PRO A 223 1.25 22.19 -10.74
CA PRO A 223 0.13 21.98 -11.67
C PRO A 223 0.48 21.11 -12.89
N SER A 224 1.78 20.91 -13.18
CA SER A 224 2.25 20.00 -14.24
C SER A 224 2.40 18.55 -13.77
N CYS A 225 2.16 18.28 -12.49
CA CYS A 225 2.34 16.98 -11.86
C CYS A 225 0.99 16.34 -11.57
N ASN A 226 0.88 15.04 -11.82
CA ASN A 226 -0.34 14.29 -11.58
C ASN A 226 -0.25 13.54 -10.25
N ILE A 227 -1.38 13.40 -9.58
CA ILE A 227 -1.59 12.43 -8.52
C ILE A 227 -1.52 11.03 -9.13
N THR A 228 -0.43 10.33 -8.84
CA THR A 228 -0.21 8.96 -9.30
C THR A 228 -1.02 7.96 -8.47
N PRO A 229 -1.25 6.72 -8.95
CA PRO A 229 -1.91 5.68 -8.16
C PRO A 229 -1.25 5.42 -6.79
N LYS A 230 0.09 5.49 -6.71
CA LYS A 230 0.82 5.32 -5.44
C LYS A 230 0.51 6.45 -4.46
N ILE A 231 0.43 7.69 -4.94
CA ILE A 231 0.03 8.86 -4.13
C ILE A 231 -1.43 8.69 -3.69
N HIS A 232 -2.32 8.34 -4.62
CA HIS A 232 -3.74 8.14 -4.32
C HIS A 232 -3.97 7.07 -3.24
N TYR A 233 -3.17 6.00 -3.19
CA TYR A 233 -3.32 4.98 -2.15
C TYR A 233 -3.16 5.52 -0.72
N MET A 234 -2.46 6.65 -0.53
CA MET A 234 -2.34 7.29 0.77
C MET A 234 -3.71 7.65 1.37
N VAL A 235 -4.66 8.09 0.54
CA VAL A 235 -6.03 8.44 0.96
C VAL A 235 -6.72 7.31 1.72
N HIS A 236 -6.34 6.06 1.46
CA HIS A 236 -6.92 4.87 2.09
C HIS A 236 -6.17 4.40 3.35
N TYR A 237 -4.99 4.95 3.64
CA TYR A 237 -4.15 4.48 4.76
C TYR A 237 -4.79 4.66 6.14
N PRO A 238 -5.50 5.76 6.46
CA PRO A 238 -6.19 5.89 7.74
C PRO A 238 -7.13 4.70 8.03
N THR A 239 -7.95 4.33 7.05
CA THR A 239 -8.88 3.20 7.16
C THR A 239 -8.15 1.87 7.26
N TRP A 240 -7.06 1.67 6.51
CA TRP A 240 -6.25 0.47 6.66
C TRP A 240 -5.61 0.37 8.06
N ILE A 241 -5.04 1.45 8.58
CA ILE A 241 -4.42 1.47 9.92
C ILE A 241 -5.47 1.19 11.00
N SER A 242 -6.68 1.75 10.87
CA SER A 242 -7.78 1.46 11.79
C SER A 242 -8.16 -0.03 11.79
N ARG A 243 -8.11 -0.68 10.61
CA ARG A 243 -8.51 -2.09 10.44
C ARG A 243 -7.44 -3.10 10.87
N CYS A 244 -6.17 -2.91 10.47
CA CYS A 244 -5.11 -3.92 10.68
C CYS A 244 -3.98 -3.43 11.59
N GLY A 245 -4.04 -2.21 12.09
CA GLY A 245 -2.98 -1.58 12.86
C GLY A 245 -1.88 -0.99 11.98
N PRO A 246 -0.71 -0.66 12.57
CA PRO A 246 0.35 0.07 11.87
C PRO A 246 0.85 -0.65 10.60
N LEU A 247 0.82 0.06 9.47
CA LEU A 247 1.20 -0.47 8.16
C LEU A 247 2.68 -0.87 8.06
N SER A 248 3.54 -0.31 8.92
CA SER A 248 4.94 -0.71 9.10
C SER A 248 5.13 -2.19 9.50
N ARG A 249 4.05 -2.88 9.92
CA ARG A 249 4.07 -4.33 10.19
C ARG A 249 3.86 -5.18 8.94
N PHE A 250 3.37 -4.59 7.85
CA PHE A 250 2.98 -5.29 6.61
C PHE A 250 3.83 -4.93 5.40
N TRP A 251 4.77 -3.98 5.51
CA TRP A 251 5.67 -3.62 4.40
C TRP A 251 6.66 -4.73 4.04
N CYS A 252 7.06 -4.82 2.77
CA CYS A 252 7.90 -5.91 2.27
C CYS A 252 9.41 -5.67 2.37
N MET A 253 9.87 -4.63 3.09
CA MET A 253 11.30 -4.32 3.26
C MET A 253 12.17 -5.52 3.69
N ARG A 254 11.63 -6.40 4.53
CA ARG A 254 12.37 -7.57 5.04
C ARG A 254 12.66 -8.61 3.96
N PHE A 255 11.88 -8.63 2.88
CA PHE A 255 11.96 -9.64 1.84
C PHE A 255 12.89 -9.25 0.69
N GLU A 256 13.14 -7.94 0.49
CA GLU A 256 14.06 -7.42 -0.53
C GLU A 256 15.54 -7.82 -0.31
N ARG A 257 15.89 -8.23 0.93
CA ARG A 257 17.25 -8.70 1.25
C ARG A 257 17.59 -10.04 0.59
N SER A 258 16.60 -10.79 0.15
CA SER A 258 16.74 -12.04 -0.58
C SER A 258 16.32 -11.81 -2.02
N LYS A 259 17.28 -11.47 -2.89
CA LYS A 259 17.09 -11.05 -4.31
C LYS A 259 16.39 -12.07 -5.24
N SER A 260 15.61 -13.00 -4.71
CA SER A 260 15.01 -14.12 -5.44
C SER A 260 13.49 -14.24 -5.28
N TYR A 261 12.83 -13.38 -4.48
CA TYR A 261 11.42 -13.62 -4.12
C TYR A 261 10.58 -12.34 -4.06
N ARG A 262 9.51 -12.28 -4.88
CA ARG A 262 8.38 -11.36 -4.63
C ARG A 262 7.59 -11.94 -3.48
N ALA A 263 7.93 -11.54 -2.26
CA ALA A 263 7.40 -12.16 -1.06
C ALA A 263 6.02 -11.61 -0.70
N PHE A 264 5.15 -12.53 -0.28
CA PHE A 264 3.87 -12.23 0.32
C PHE A 264 3.93 -12.59 1.79
N SER A 265 3.49 -11.71 2.70
CA SER A 265 3.21 -12.15 4.08
C SER A 265 1.74 -12.51 4.19
N LEU A 266 1.48 -13.78 4.47
CA LEU A 266 0.19 -14.28 4.90
C LEU A 266 0.14 -14.22 6.43
N ALA A 267 -0.77 -13.46 7.01
CA ALA A 267 -1.04 -13.57 8.44
C ALA A 267 -1.95 -14.79 8.67
N ILE A 268 -1.44 -15.85 9.32
CA ILE A 268 -2.25 -17.03 9.64
C ILE A 268 -2.80 -16.93 11.06
N PHE A 269 -4.13 -16.97 11.21
CA PHE A 269 -4.79 -17.04 12.52
C PHE A 269 -4.75 -18.48 13.04
N LEU A 270 -4.04 -18.74 14.14
CA LEU A 270 -4.02 -20.06 14.76
C LEU A 270 -4.94 -20.13 15.99
N GLU A 271 -6.02 -20.90 15.90
CA GLU A 271 -6.92 -21.16 17.04
C GLU A 271 -6.30 -22.27 17.92
N GLY A 272 -5.85 -21.96 19.14
CA GLY A 272 -5.28 -22.97 20.05
C GLY A 272 -4.36 -22.48 21.18
N SER A 273 -3.95 -21.21 21.23
CA SER A 273 -3.18 -20.65 22.36
C SER A 273 -3.69 -19.26 22.71
N ALA A 274 -3.79 -18.93 23.99
CA ALA A 274 -4.23 -17.63 24.52
C ALA A 274 -3.32 -16.44 24.16
N SER A 275 -2.41 -16.63 23.20
CA SER A 275 -1.48 -15.66 22.65
C SER A 275 -1.72 -15.57 21.15
N TYR A 276 -2.14 -14.39 20.68
CA TYR A 276 -2.22 -14.05 19.27
C TYR A 276 -0.83 -14.10 18.63
N CYS A 277 -0.44 -15.22 18.03
CA CYS A 277 0.77 -15.28 17.22
C CYS A 277 0.41 -15.03 15.75
N ALA A 278 0.59 -13.79 15.30
CA ALA A 278 0.64 -13.49 13.87
C ALA A 278 1.94 -14.08 13.31
N PHE A 279 1.85 -15.28 12.73
CA PHE A 279 2.95 -15.79 11.92
C PHE A 279 2.84 -15.15 10.54
N THR A 280 3.86 -14.38 10.16
CA THR A 280 4.11 -14.01 8.77
C THR A 280 4.58 -15.26 8.05
N LEU A 281 3.67 -15.97 7.38
CA LEU A 281 4.04 -17.05 6.49
C LEU A 281 4.36 -16.44 5.12
N ALA A 282 5.61 -16.58 4.67
CA ALA A 282 5.97 -16.26 3.31
C ALA A 282 5.46 -17.37 2.39
N ILE A 283 4.27 -17.22 1.80
CA ILE A 283 3.77 -18.17 0.80
C ILE A 283 4.29 -17.77 -0.57
N LEU A 284 5.13 -18.64 -1.13
CA LEU A 284 5.66 -18.50 -2.48
C LEU A 284 4.60 -18.93 -3.49
N PHE A 285 4.07 -17.98 -4.25
CA PHE A 285 3.32 -18.27 -5.46
C PHE A 285 4.27 -18.17 -6.66
N ASN A 286 4.52 -19.30 -7.34
CA ASN A 286 5.31 -19.30 -8.57
C ASN A 286 4.52 -18.55 -9.65
N THR A 287 5.01 -17.39 -10.08
CA THR A 287 4.31 -16.49 -11.02
C THR A 287 4.05 -17.13 -12.39
N HIS A 288 4.73 -18.24 -12.71
CA HIS A 288 4.45 -19.03 -13.91
C HIS A 288 3.08 -19.74 -13.88
N SER A 289 2.49 -19.97 -12.71
CA SER A 289 1.18 -20.64 -12.59
C SER A 289 -0.03 -19.71 -12.73
N PHE A 290 0.19 -18.39 -12.85
CA PHE A 290 -0.86 -17.37 -13.00
C PHE A 290 -0.93 -16.80 -14.42
N ALA A 291 -0.19 -17.37 -15.38
CA ALA A 291 -0.13 -16.95 -16.77
C ALA A 291 -0.80 -17.92 -17.75
N SER A 292 -1.61 -18.87 -17.24
CA SER A 292 -2.43 -19.79 -18.04
C SER A 292 -3.90 -19.45 -17.92
#